data_AF-A0A9D2BGQ0-F1
#
_entry.id   AF-A0A9D2BGQ0-F1
#
_cell.length_a   1.000
_cell.length_b   1.000
_cell.length_c   1.000
_cell.angle_alpha   90.00
_cell.angle_beta   90.00
_cell.angle_gamma   90.00
#
_symmetry.space_group_name_H-M   'P 1'
#
loop_
_entity.id
_entity.type
_entity.pdbx_description
1 polymer ?
#
loop_
_entity_poly.entity_id
_entity_poly.type
_entity_poly.pdbx_seq_one_letter_code
_entity_poly.pdbx_strand_id
1 'polypeptide(L)'
;MITIKDTHFTSDIALADILSVRTKVQLLAVCRKLDLYVSPNQKKEETVRRVAEALLDNPMEVLQSLSKTELRLVDQFVQAGPNAYITCKARKNFLKLQKYGLVLTYEDKERGEWQMLMPDEVRESLATSYRFYLEMAEKGIKAPSARELRFMAMLNRSQDDGEE
;
A
#
# COMPACT_ATOMS: atom_id res chain seq x y z
N MET A 1 9.52 6.53 -7.76
CA MET A 1 9.97 5.26 -7.18
C MET A 1 11.03 5.62 -6.16
N ILE A 2 11.07 4.94 -5.00
CA ILE A 2 12.13 5.15 -4.01
C ILE A 2 13.15 4.04 -4.24
N THR A 3 14.38 4.43 -4.56
CA THR A 3 15.44 3.49 -4.93
C THR A 3 16.50 3.41 -3.85
N ILE A 4 16.85 2.19 -3.47
CA ILE A 4 17.98 1.91 -2.58
C ILE A 4 19.20 1.47 -3.41
N LYS A 5 20.41 1.63 -2.86
CA LYS A 5 21.66 1.30 -3.55
C LYS A 5 22.11 -0.15 -3.31
N ASP A 6 21.56 -0.77 -2.28
CA ASP A 6 21.97 -2.08 -1.78
C ASP A 6 20.79 -2.74 -1.04
N THR A 7 20.86 -4.06 -0.88
CA THR A 7 19.79 -4.90 -0.32
C THR A 7 19.99 -5.24 1.16
N HIS A 8 20.78 -4.43 1.87
CA HIS A 8 21.02 -4.61 3.31
C HIS A 8 19.97 -3.94 4.19
N PHE A 9 18.96 -3.31 3.60
CA PHE A 9 17.86 -2.71 4.37
C PHE A 9 17.00 -3.81 4.97
N THR A 10 16.57 -3.58 6.20
CA THR A 10 15.67 -4.42 6.97
C THR A 10 14.24 -3.89 6.89
N SER A 11 13.24 -4.75 7.11
CA SER A 11 11.82 -4.42 7.03
C SER A 11 11.31 -3.62 8.24
N ASP A 12 12.14 -3.45 9.26
CA ASP A 12 11.88 -2.63 10.46
C ASP A 12 11.91 -1.11 10.19
N ILE A 13 12.25 -0.71 8.96
CA ILE A 13 12.20 0.69 8.55
C ILE A 13 10.77 1.23 8.62
N ALA A 14 10.58 2.36 9.30
CA ALA A 14 9.28 2.99 9.40
C ALA A 14 8.84 3.51 8.02
N LEU A 15 7.54 3.39 7.70
CA LEU A 15 7.00 3.92 6.44
C LEU A 15 7.24 5.43 6.32
N ALA A 16 7.19 6.16 7.43
CA ALA A 16 7.47 7.59 7.48
C ALA A 16 8.89 7.92 6.96
N ASP A 17 9.90 7.12 7.31
CA ASP A 17 11.29 7.36 6.89
C ASP A 17 11.46 7.16 5.38
N ILE A 18 10.77 6.16 4.82
CA ILE A 18 10.69 5.94 3.38
C ILE A 18 10.04 7.16 2.69
N LEU A 19 8.90 7.60 3.21
CA LEU A 19 8.15 8.73 2.63
C LEU A 19 8.86 10.07 2.79
N SER A 20 9.76 10.21 3.77
CA SER A 20 10.53 11.43 4.04
C SER A 20 11.39 11.88 2.84
N VAL A 21 11.81 10.93 2.00
CA VAL A 21 12.60 11.16 0.79
C VAL A 21 11.80 11.88 -0.29
N ARG A 22 10.46 11.83 -0.22
CA ARG A 22 9.57 12.46 -1.19
C ARG A 22 9.28 13.92 -0.86
N THR A 23 8.83 14.65 -1.87
CA THR A 23 8.36 16.03 -1.68
C THR A 23 6.93 16.02 -1.14
N LYS A 24 6.58 17.06 -0.37
CA LYS A 24 5.22 17.24 0.16
C LYS A 24 4.14 17.20 -0.92
N VAL A 25 4.42 17.79 -2.08
CA VAL A 25 3.51 17.79 -3.24
C VAL A 25 3.24 16.37 -3.74
N GLN A 26 4.26 15.52 -3.80
CA GLN A 26 4.12 14.12 -4.20
C GLN A 26 3.29 13.33 -3.19
N LEU A 27 3.50 13.55 -1.89
CA LEU A 27 2.74 12.88 -0.83
C LEU A 27 1.25 13.24 -0.88
N LEU A 28 0.93 14.53 -0.99
CA LEU A 28 -0.45 14.99 -1.12
C LEU A 28 -1.11 14.54 -2.44
N ALA A 29 -0.33 14.30 -3.50
CA ALA A 29 -0.84 13.71 -4.73
C ALA A 29 -1.17 12.21 -4.59
N VAL A 30 -0.43 11.47 -3.74
CA VAL A 30 -0.78 10.09 -3.39
C VAL A 30 -2.07 10.05 -2.58
N CYS A 31 -2.19 10.90 -1.56
CA CYS A 31 -3.40 10.97 -0.73
C CYS A 31 -4.64 11.25 -1.59
N ARG A 32 -4.58 12.26 -2.46
CA ARG A 32 -5.68 12.58 -3.39
C ARG A 32 -6.06 11.42 -4.33
N LYS A 33 -5.11 10.57 -4.73
CA LYS A 33 -5.38 9.40 -5.58
C LYS A 33 -6.09 8.26 -4.83
N LEU A 34 -5.89 8.19 -3.53
CA LEU A 34 -6.47 7.20 -2.64
C LEU A 34 -7.70 7.76 -1.90
N ASP A 35 -8.18 8.94 -2.30
CA ASP A 35 -9.26 9.68 -1.64
C ASP A 35 -9.03 9.91 -0.13
N LEU A 36 -7.75 9.99 0.27
CA LEU A 36 -7.32 10.27 1.63
C LEU A 36 -7.11 11.78 1.82
N TYR A 37 -7.53 12.29 2.97
CA TYR A 37 -7.35 13.69 3.32
C TYR A 37 -6.18 13.89 4.28
N VAL A 38 -5.22 14.73 3.87
CA VAL A 38 -4.15 15.25 4.73
C VAL A 38 -4.06 16.76 4.52
N SER A 39 -3.98 17.52 5.62
CA SER A 39 -3.96 18.98 5.55
C SER A 39 -2.74 19.50 4.77
N PRO A 40 -2.95 20.34 3.74
CA PRO A 40 -1.85 20.89 2.95
C PRO A 40 -1.07 21.97 3.69
N ASN A 41 -1.53 22.45 4.84
CA ASN A 41 -0.91 23.57 5.57
C ASN A 41 0.17 23.15 6.57
N GLN A 42 0.40 21.84 6.73
CA GLN A 42 1.35 21.32 7.70
C GLN A 42 2.82 21.38 7.22
N LYS A 43 3.77 21.31 8.15
CA LYS A 43 5.20 21.17 7.82
C LYS A 43 5.44 19.81 7.14
N LYS A 44 6.53 19.69 6.37
CA LYS A 44 6.88 18.46 5.64
C LYS A 44 6.91 17.23 6.56
N GLU A 45 7.59 17.32 7.70
CA GLU A 45 7.72 16.20 8.65
C GLU A 45 6.36 15.72 9.18
N GLU A 46 5.50 16.66 9.57
CA GLU A 46 4.14 16.35 10.02
C GLU A 46 3.30 15.74 8.88
N THR A 47 3.39 16.29 7.67
CA THR A 47 2.70 15.71 6.50
C THR A 47 3.18 14.27 6.24
N VAL A 48 4.47 13.99 6.36
CA VAL A 48 5.02 12.64 6.16
C VAL A 48 4.40 11.65 7.15
N ARG A 49 4.37 12.00 8.44
CA ARG A 49 3.77 11.15 9.49
C ARG A 49 2.28 10.90 9.23
N ARG A 50 1.51 11.97 8.99
CA ARG A 50 0.07 11.90 8.70
C ARG A 50 -0.25 11.06 7.47
N VAL A 51 0.59 11.14 6.44
CA VAL A 51 0.42 10.33 5.22
C VAL A 51 0.72 8.87 5.51
N ALA A 52 1.78 8.57 6.27
CA ALA A 52 2.10 7.21 6.66
C ALA A 52 0.95 6.59 7.47
N GLU A 53 0.48 7.28 8.51
CA GLU A 53 -0.69 6.88 9.32
C GLU A 53 -1.93 6.67 8.43
N ALA A 54 -2.27 7.64 7.58
CA ALA A 54 -3.44 7.52 6.71
C ALA A 54 -3.38 6.31 5.76
N LEU A 55 -2.18 5.94 5.27
CA LEU A 55 -2.00 4.76 4.42
C LEU A 55 -2.13 3.46 5.22
N LEU A 56 -1.62 3.43 6.46
CA LEU A 56 -1.66 2.26 7.34
C LEU A 56 -3.05 2.03 7.95
N ASP A 57 -3.78 3.11 8.27
CA ASP A 57 -5.12 3.05 8.84
C ASP A 57 -6.20 2.74 7.79
N ASN A 58 -5.91 2.99 6.51
CA ASN A 58 -6.85 2.78 5.40
C ASN A 58 -6.31 1.76 4.37
N PRO A 59 -5.99 0.52 4.78
CA PRO A 59 -5.42 -0.48 3.88
C PRO A 59 -6.37 -0.83 2.72
N MET A 60 -7.68 -0.72 2.93
CA MET A 60 -8.70 -0.99 1.91
C MET A 60 -8.58 -0.05 0.70
N GLU A 61 -8.36 1.25 0.92
CA GLU A 61 -8.21 2.23 -0.16
C GLU A 61 -6.95 1.95 -0.98
N VAL A 62 -5.88 1.57 -0.29
CA VAL A 62 -4.63 1.13 -0.92
C VAL A 62 -4.88 -0.11 -1.78
N LEU A 63 -5.40 -1.18 -1.18
CA LEU A 63 -5.63 -2.50 -1.81
C LEU A 63 -6.58 -2.42 -3.00
N GLN A 64 -7.68 -1.67 -2.89
CA GLN A 64 -8.64 -1.47 -3.98
C GLN A 64 -7.97 -0.83 -5.20
N SER A 65 -7.02 0.08 -4.97
CA SER A 65 -6.33 0.74 -6.06
C SER A 65 -5.31 -0.18 -6.76
N LEU A 66 -4.88 -1.29 -6.15
CA LEU A 66 -3.85 -2.17 -6.71
C LEU A 66 -4.38 -3.04 -7.86
N SER A 67 -3.49 -3.38 -8.79
CA SER A 67 -3.80 -4.35 -9.85
C SER A 67 -3.71 -5.80 -9.36
N LYS A 68 -4.28 -6.76 -10.09
CA LYS A 68 -4.16 -8.21 -9.80
C LYS A 68 -2.70 -8.67 -9.62
N THR A 69 -1.79 -8.14 -10.42
CA THR A 69 -0.35 -8.46 -10.29
C THR A 69 0.22 -7.93 -8.98
N GLU A 70 -0.18 -6.74 -8.56
CA GLU A 70 0.31 -6.14 -7.32
C GLU A 70 -0.30 -6.78 -6.08
N LEU A 71 -1.57 -7.20 -6.13
CA LEU A 71 -2.19 -7.98 -5.05
C LEU A 71 -1.47 -9.33 -4.85
N ARG A 72 -1.01 -9.97 -5.94
CA ARG A 72 -0.15 -11.16 -5.85
C ARG A 72 1.23 -10.88 -5.29
N LEU A 73 1.77 -9.68 -5.50
CA LEU A 73 3.03 -9.27 -4.86
C LEU A 73 2.81 -9.04 -3.36
N VAL A 74 1.69 -8.41 -2.97
CA VAL A 74 1.31 -8.27 -1.56
C VAL A 74 1.18 -9.64 -0.91
N ASP A 75 0.52 -10.60 -1.53
CA ASP A 75 0.43 -11.98 -1.02
C ASP A 75 1.82 -12.62 -0.85
N GLN A 76 2.72 -12.45 -1.81
CA GLN A 76 4.10 -12.93 -1.67
C GLN A 76 4.84 -12.26 -0.51
N PHE A 77 4.69 -10.95 -0.31
CA PHE A 77 5.28 -10.26 0.84
C PHE A 77 4.72 -10.77 2.17
N VAL A 78 3.40 -10.97 2.25
CA VAL A 78 2.76 -11.48 3.46
C VAL A 78 3.22 -12.92 3.76
N GLN A 79 3.33 -13.77 2.73
CA GLN A 79 3.78 -15.16 2.89
C GLN A 79 5.27 -15.29 3.18
N ALA A 80 6.11 -14.46 2.57
CA ALA A 80 7.55 -14.49 2.78
C ALA A 80 7.95 -13.97 4.17
N GLY A 81 7.14 -13.07 4.74
CA GLY A 81 7.33 -12.56 6.09
C GLY A 81 8.30 -11.38 6.18
N PRO A 82 8.79 -11.05 7.39
CA PRO A 82 9.70 -9.92 7.61
C PRO A 82 11.05 -10.14 6.92
N ASN A 83 11.72 -9.04 6.55
CA ASN A 83 13.03 -8.98 5.90
C ASN A 83 13.14 -9.72 4.55
N ALA A 84 12.01 -10.04 3.92
CA ALA A 84 11.99 -10.73 2.64
C ALA A 84 12.01 -9.75 1.46
N TYR A 85 13.02 -9.91 0.60
CA TYR A 85 13.07 -9.24 -0.69
C TYR A 85 12.31 -10.05 -1.74
N ILE A 86 11.34 -9.43 -2.40
CA ILE A 86 10.59 -10.02 -3.50
C ILE A 86 11.10 -9.46 -4.82
N THR A 87 11.54 -10.35 -5.71
CA THR A 87 12.08 -9.99 -7.02
C THR A 87 10.98 -10.01 -8.07
N CYS A 88 10.91 -8.95 -8.89
CA CYS A 88 10.02 -8.90 -10.05
C CYS A 88 10.75 -8.34 -11.28
N LYS A 89 10.28 -8.69 -12.48
CA LYS A 89 10.86 -8.16 -13.73
C LYS A 89 10.63 -6.66 -13.83
N ALA A 90 11.67 -5.91 -14.15
CA ALA A 90 11.57 -4.47 -14.37
C ALA A 90 10.61 -4.19 -15.55
N ARG A 91 9.77 -3.16 -15.40
CA ARG A 91 8.78 -2.76 -16.41
C ARG A 91 8.95 -1.29 -16.76
N LYS A 92 8.47 -0.90 -17.94
CA LYS A 92 8.44 0.52 -18.37
C LYS A 92 7.61 1.40 -17.43
N ASN A 93 6.58 0.84 -16.81
CA ASN A 93 5.70 1.54 -15.87
C ASN A 93 5.95 1.06 -14.44
N PHE A 94 6.17 2.00 -13.52
CA PHE A 94 6.28 1.69 -12.08
C PHE A 94 4.96 1.17 -11.52
N LEU A 95 5.08 0.22 -10.58
CA LEU A 95 3.97 -0.33 -9.81
C LEU A 95 3.37 0.78 -8.93
N LYS A 96 2.07 0.69 -8.64
CA LYS A 96 1.39 1.55 -7.67
C LYS A 96 2.01 1.40 -6.29
N LEU A 97 2.40 0.19 -5.87
CA LEU A 97 3.18 -0.03 -4.63
C LEU A 97 4.41 0.89 -4.55
N GLN A 98 5.19 0.97 -5.64
CA GLN A 98 6.36 1.86 -5.74
C GLN A 98 5.97 3.33 -5.89
N LYS A 99 4.86 3.65 -6.57
CA LYS A 99 4.38 5.02 -6.75
C LYS A 99 3.85 5.62 -5.46
N TYR A 100 3.22 4.83 -4.61
CA TYR A 100 2.74 5.25 -3.29
C TYR A 100 3.87 5.29 -2.26
N GLY A 101 4.98 4.58 -2.50
CA GLY A 101 6.11 4.55 -1.59
C GLY A 101 5.92 3.53 -0.47
N LEU A 102 5.16 2.47 -0.73
CA LEU A 102 4.88 1.39 0.20
C LEU A 102 6.00 0.34 0.23
N VAL A 103 6.95 0.42 -0.70
CA VAL A 103 8.08 -0.51 -0.82
C VAL A 103 9.35 0.26 -1.14
N LEU A 104 10.47 -0.22 -0.63
CA LEU A 104 11.80 0.10 -1.12
C LEU A 104 12.07 -0.72 -2.37
N THR A 105 12.78 -0.17 -3.35
CA THR A 105 13.14 -0.89 -4.57
C THR A 105 14.63 -0.77 -4.83
N TYR A 106 15.32 -1.89 -4.92
CA TYR A 106 16.63 -2.00 -5.54
C TYR A 106 16.47 -2.35 -7.02
N GLU A 107 17.11 -1.60 -7.91
CA GLU A 107 17.09 -1.87 -9.35
C GLU A 107 18.38 -2.58 -9.75
N ASP A 108 18.25 -3.87 -10.09
CA ASP A 108 19.33 -4.67 -10.66
C ASP A 108 19.33 -4.46 -12.18
N LYS A 109 20.21 -3.57 -12.64
CA LYS A 109 20.36 -3.23 -14.07
C LYS A 109 20.98 -4.35 -14.89
N GLU A 110 21.75 -5.24 -14.27
CA GLU A 110 22.42 -6.34 -14.97
C GLU A 110 21.43 -7.44 -15.31
N ARG A 111 20.52 -7.74 -14.38
CA ARG A 111 19.49 -8.79 -14.55
C ARG A 111 18.15 -8.24 -15.06
N GLY A 112 17.97 -6.92 -15.06
CA GLY A 112 16.72 -6.27 -15.49
C GLY A 112 15.57 -6.55 -14.50
N GLU A 113 15.89 -6.63 -13.21
CA GLU A 113 14.96 -7.02 -12.15
C GLU A 113 14.88 -5.93 -11.08
N TRP A 114 13.73 -5.86 -10.42
CA TRP A 114 13.50 -5.04 -9.23
C TRP A 114 13.41 -5.96 -8.03
N GLN A 115 14.26 -5.72 -7.05
CA GLN A 115 14.16 -6.37 -5.74
C GLN A 115 13.47 -5.39 -4.80
N MET A 116 12.34 -5.79 -4.26
CA MET A 116 11.51 -4.91 -3.45
C MET A 116 11.43 -5.41 -2.03
N LEU A 117 11.48 -4.50 -1.07
CA LEU A 117 11.29 -4.77 0.34
C LEU A 117 10.07 -3.98 0.83
N MET A 118 9.17 -4.67 1.53
CA MET A 118 8.00 -4.06 2.16
C MET A 118 8.27 -3.89 3.65
N PRO A 119 8.04 -2.68 4.22
CA PRO A 119 8.08 -2.47 5.67
C PRO A 119 7.11 -3.37 6.42
N ASP A 120 7.46 -3.76 7.64
CA ASP A 120 6.61 -4.62 8.47
C ASP A 120 5.27 -3.97 8.79
N GLU A 121 5.26 -2.68 9.14
CA GLU A 121 4.04 -1.91 9.40
C GLU A 121 3.06 -1.96 8.21
N VAL A 122 3.59 -1.84 6.98
CA VAL A 122 2.81 -1.90 5.75
C VAL A 122 2.30 -3.31 5.51
N ARG A 123 3.17 -4.32 5.67
CA ARG A 123 2.82 -5.72 5.47
C ARG A 123 1.69 -6.13 6.42
N GLU A 124 1.78 -5.77 7.70
CA GLU A 124 0.79 -6.09 8.73
C GLU A 124 -0.55 -5.37 8.48
N SER A 125 -0.51 -4.08 8.15
CA SER A 125 -1.71 -3.33 7.79
C SER A 125 -2.45 -3.97 6.60
N LEU A 126 -1.72 -4.29 5.52
CA LEU A 126 -2.32 -4.91 4.32
C LEU A 126 -2.74 -6.36 4.56
N ALA A 127 -2.03 -7.12 5.41
CA ALA A 127 -2.30 -8.53 5.72
C ALA A 127 -3.74 -8.77 6.23
N THR A 128 -4.33 -7.77 6.89
CA THR A 128 -5.68 -7.84 7.45
C THR A 128 -6.76 -8.05 6.39
N SER A 129 -6.61 -7.44 5.21
CA SER A 129 -7.69 -7.35 4.22
C SER A 129 -7.31 -7.79 2.80
N TYR A 130 -6.02 -8.02 2.50
CA TYR A 130 -5.57 -8.28 1.13
C TYR A 130 -6.19 -9.53 0.49
N ARG A 131 -6.46 -10.59 1.27
CA ARG A 131 -7.02 -11.86 0.76
C ARG A 131 -8.34 -11.66 0.03
N PHE A 132 -9.23 -10.87 0.64
CA PHE A 132 -10.54 -10.55 0.05
C PHE A 132 -10.40 -9.86 -1.32
N TYR A 133 -9.52 -8.85 -1.42
CA TYR A 133 -9.26 -8.14 -2.67
C TYR A 133 -8.58 -9.02 -3.71
N LEU A 134 -7.65 -9.88 -3.27
CA LEU A 134 -6.98 -10.83 -4.15
C LEU A 134 -7.99 -11.81 -4.75
N GLU A 135 -8.81 -12.47 -3.94
CA GLU A 135 -9.81 -13.43 -4.41
C GLU A 135 -10.79 -12.82 -5.43
N MET A 136 -11.27 -11.59 -5.18
CA MET A 136 -12.14 -10.91 -6.13
C MET A 136 -11.41 -10.59 -7.45
N ALA A 137 -10.17 -10.10 -7.36
CA ALA A 137 -9.34 -9.86 -8.54
C ALA A 137 -9.02 -11.17 -9.29
N GLU A 138 -8.93 -12.30 -8.60
CA GLU A 138 -8.76 -13.62 -9.22
C GLU A 138 -10.01 -14.09 -9.95
N LYS A 139 -11.19 -13.88 -9.35
CA LYS A 139 -12.51 -14.14 -9.94
C LYS A 139 -12.89 -13.14 -11.05
N GLY A 140 -12.10 -12.09 -11.26
CA GLY A 140 -12.35 -11.05 -12.26
C GLY A 140 -13.48 -10.09 -11.87
N ILE A 141 -13.91 -10.12 -10.61
CA ILE A 141 -14.96 -9.25 -10.07
C ILE A 141 -14.30 -7.98 -9.57
N LYS A 142 -14.88 -6.82 -9.91
CA LYS A 142 -14.40 -5.55 -9.38
C LYS A 142 -14.70 -5.51 -7.88
N ALA A 143 -13.66 -5.40 -7.07
CA ALA A 143 -13.79 -5.28 -5.64
C ALA A 143 -14.64 -4.04 -5.28
N PRO A 144 -15.61 -4.16 -4.36
CA PRO A 144 -16.33 -3.02 -3.83
C PRO A 144 -15.33 -2.04 -3.20
N SER A 145 -15.64 -0.76 -3.37
CA SER A 145 -14.90 0.32 -2.76
C SER A 145 -14.98 0.28 -1.25
N ALA A 146 -13.99 0.86 -0.57
CA ALA A 146 -14.07 0.93 0.90
C ALA A 146 -15.29 1.76 1.34
N ARG A 147 -15.78 2.70 0.52
CA ARG A 147 -17.04 3.39 0.75
C ARG A 147 -18.25 2.47 0.64
N GLU A 148 -18.32 1.64 -0.39
CA GLU A 148 -19.40 0.65 -0.57
C GLU A 148 -19.39 -0.40 0.55
N LEU A 149 -18.20 -0.89 0.95
CA LEU A 149 -18.05 -1.80 2.09
C LEU A 149 -18.53 -1.16 3.40
N ARG A 150 -18.15 0.09 3.66
CA ARG A 150 -18.62 0.86 4.82
C ARG A 150 -20.14 1.05 4.79
N PHE A 151 -20.70 1.32 3.62
CA PHE A 151 -22.15 1.46 3.44
C PHE A 151 -22.89 0.14 3.68
N MET A 152 -22.38 -0.98 3.13
CA MET A 152 -22.94 -2.32 3.38
C MET A 152 -22.87 -2.71 4.85
N ALA A 153 -21.76 -2.43 5.54
CA ALA A 153 -21.64 -2.68 6.96
C ALA A 153 -22.63 -1.85 7.80
N MET A 154 -22.87 -0.59 7.40
CA MET A 154 -23.86 0.29 8.05
C MET A 154 -25.30 -0.20 7.84
N LEU A 155 -25.64 -0.66 6.62
CA LEU A 155 -26.94 -1.25 6.31
C LEU A 155 -27.19 -2.52 7.11
N ASN A 156 -26.22 -3.42 7.20
CA ASN A 156 -26.38 -4.65 7.98
C ASN A 156 -26.61 -4.38 9.47
N ARG A 157 -25.94 -3.38 10.06
CA ARG A 157 -26.19 -2.97 11.45
C ARG A 157 -27.59 -2.43 11.67
N SER A 158 -28.11 -1.66 10.70
CA SER A 158 -29.46 -1.08 10.81
C SER A 158 -30.58 -2.07 10.53
N GLN A 159 -30.29 -3.24 9.93
CA GLN A 159 -31.25 -4.34 9.86
C GLN A 159 -31.27 -5.19 11.15
N ASP A 160 -30.14 -5.30 11.85
CA ASP A 160 -30.03 -6.03 13.13
C ASP A 160 -30.73 -5.26 14.28
N ASP A 161 -30.64 -3.92 14.28
CA ASP A 161 -31.34 -3.04 15.24
C ASP A 161 -32.87 -2.95 15.01
N GLY A 162 -33.41 -3.64 14.00
CA GLY A 162 -34.84 -3.64 13.64
C GLY A 162 -35.60 -4.91 14.01
N GLU A 163 -34.96 -5.89 14.66
CA GLU A 163 -35.56 -7.16 15.09
C GLU A 163 -35.77 -7.29 16.61
N GLU A 164 -35.78 -6.19 17.38
CA GLU A 164 -36.21 -6.15 18.79
C GLU A 164 -37.69 -5.77 18.98
#